data_AF-A0A1H9XNQ2-F1
#
_entry.id   AF-A0A1H9XNQ2-F1
#
_cell.length_a   1.000
_cell.length_b   1.000
_cell.length_c   1.000
_cell.angle_alpha   90.00
_cell.angle_beta   90.00
_cell.angle_gamma   90.00
#
_symmetry.space_group_name_H-M   'P 1'
#
loop_
_entity.id
_entity.type
_entity.pdbx_description
1 polymer ?
#
loop_
_entity_poly.entity_id
_entity_poly.type
_entity_poly.pdbx_seq_one_letter_code
_entity_poly.pdbx_strand_id
1 'polypeptide(L)' 'MAHSNPEVRQAQSRYATRTRELGPNHPETQAAQAEFRSERYMAAVRAAVADAPPLTSEQRARIAAILAPVTVASGTEEAA' A
#
# COMPACT_ATOMS: atom_id res chain seq x y z
N MET A 1 7.44 -10.33 -19.81
CA MET A 1 7.48 -8.90 -20.21
C MET A 1 7.38 -8.07 -18.94
N ALA A 2 8.26 -7.08 -18.72
CA ALA A 2 8.14 -6.22 -17.54
C ALA A 2 6.84 -5.43 -17.65
N HIS A 3 5.88 -5.69 -16.75
CA HIS A 3 4.65 -4.90 -16.67
C HIS A 3 5.04 -3.46 -16.38
N SER A 4 4.99 -2.63 -17.42
CA SER A 4 5.28 -1.22 -17.28
C SER A 4 4.18 -0.61 -16.43
N ASN A 5 4.53 -0.08 -15.25
CA ASN A 5 3.55 0.53 -14.37
C ASN A 5 3.50 2.05 -14.66
N PRO A 6 2.52 2.54 -15.44
CA PRO A 6 2.47 3.93 -15.87
C PRO A 6 2.30 4.89 -14.69
N GLU A 7 1.58 4.47 -13.64
CA GLU A 7 1.31 5.25 -12.44
C GLU A 7 2.62 5.53 -11.69
N VAL A 8 3.47 4.50 -11.52
CA VAL A 8 4.79 4.63 -10.91
C VAL A 8 5.67 5.62 -11.68
N ARG A 9 5.68 5.54 -13.02
CA ARG A 9 6.48 6.44 -13.85
C ARG A 9 5.99 7.88 -13.79
N GLN A 10 4.67 8.08 -13.78
CA GLN A 10 4.09 9.41 -13.65
C GLN A 10 4.41 10.02 -12.28
N ALA A 11 4.25 9.26 -11.20
CA ALA A 11 4.59 9.72 -9.85
C ALA A 11 6.10 10.00 -9.70
N GLN A 12 6.96 9.18 -10.32
CA GLN A 12 8.41 9.44 -10.37
C GLN A 12 8.73 10.74 -11.10
N SER A 13 8.09 10.99 -12.25
CA SER A 13 8.27 12.22 -13.03
C SER A 13 7.82 13.45 -12.24
N ARG A 14 6.68 13.38 -11.55
CA ARG A 14 6.21 14.45 -10.65
C ARG A 14 7.21 14.72 -9.53
N TYR A 15 7.68 13.68 -8.84
CA TYR A 15 8.67 13.82 -7.77
C TYR A 15 9.98 14.46 -8.27
N ALA A 16 10.49 14.02 -9.42
CA ALA A 16 11.70 14.59 -10.02
C ALA A 16 11.52 16.07 -10.40
N THR A 17 10.36 16.42 -10.95
CA THR A 17 10.02 17.81 -11.32
C THR A 17 9.97 18.70 -10.08
N ARG A 18 9.22 18.30 -9.05
CA ARG A 18 9.11 19.06 -7.79
C ARG A 18 10.44 19.19 -7.05
N THR A 19 11.26 18.14 -7.07
CA THR A 19 12.62 18.18 -6.51
C THR A 19 13.49 19.20 -7.22
N ARG A 20 13.37 19.33 -8.55
CA ARG A 20 14.13 20.30 -9.35
C ARG A 20 13.65 21.74 -9.12
N GLU A 21 12.34 21.95 -9.02
CA GLU A 21 11.73 23.29 -8.93
C GLU A 21 11.76 23.86 -7.50
N LEU A 22 11.47 23.04 -6.50
CA LEU A 22 11.20 23.48 -5.13
C LEU A 22 12.25 23.00 -4.12
N GLY A 23 13.14 22.09 -4.56
CA GLY A 23 14.10 21.42 -3.70
C GLY A 23 13.52 20.21 -2.96
N PRO A 24 14.39 19.38 -2.36
CA PRO A 24 14.02 18.08 -1.79
C PRO A 24 13.15 18.16 -0.53
N ASN A 25 13.27 19.24 0.25
CA ASN A 25 12.62 19.38 1.55
C ASN A 25 11.31 20.19 1.50
N HIS A 26 10.91 20.69 0.33
CA HIS A 26 9.67 21.43 0.20
C HIS A 26 8.45 20.51 0.47
N PRO A 27 7.39 20.99 1.15
CA PRO A 27 6.21 20.18 1.45
C PRO A 27 5.60 19.48 0.22
N GLU A 28 5.52 20.16 -0.93
CA GLU A 28 5.04 19.55 -2.17
C GLU A 28 5.96 18.43 -2.70
N THR A 29 7.28 18.57 -2.53
CA THR A 29 8.25 17.53 -2.91
C THR A 29 8.13 16.32 -2.01
N GLN A 30 7.88 16.52 -0.71
CA GLN A 30 7.63 15.44 0.24
C GLN A 30 6.31 14.72 -0.06
N ALA A 31 5.25 15.45 -0.41
CA ALA A 31 3.99 14.87 -0.85
C ALA A 31 4.17 14.03 -2.13
N ALA A 32 4.89 14.55 -3.12
CA ALA A 32 5.20 13.81 -4.34
C ALA A 32 6.09 12.58 -4.08
N GLN A 33 7.00 12.65 -3.10
CA GLN A 33 7.79 11.51 -2.66
C GLN A 33 6.93 10.41 -2.02
N ALA A 34 5.99 10.80 -1.16
CA ALA A 34 5.06 9.87 -0.51
C ALA A 34 4.18 9.17 -1.56
N GLU A 35 3.68 9.93 -2.53
CA GLU A 35 2.91 9.42 -3.65
C GLU A 35 3.73 8.40 -4.49
N PHE A 36 4.95 8.76 -4.87
CA PHE A 36 5.83 7.85 -5.61
C PHE A 36 6.09 6.54 -4.86
N ARG A 37 6.31 6.62 -3.55
CA ARG A 37 6.48 5.41 -2.71
C ARG A 37 5.21 4.57 -2.68
N SER A 38 4.05 5.20 -2.49
CA SER A 38 2.75 4.53 -2.50
C SER A 38 2.53 3.75 -3.79
N GLU A 39 2.73 4.40 -4.94
CA GLU A 39 2.54 3.75 -6.24
C GLU A 39 3.51 2.57 -6.45
N ARG A 40 4.76 2.70 -5.99
CA ARG A 40 5.72 1.59 -6.04
C ARG A 40 5.28 0.39 -5.20
N TYR A 41 4.73 0.63 -4.01
CA TYR A 41 4.21 -0.45 -3.18
C TYR A 41 3.00 -1.11 -3.82
N MET A 42 2.05 -0.33 -4.33
CA MET A 42 0.87 -0.86 -5.02
C MET A 42 1.24 -1.65 -6.27
N ALA A 43 2.24 -1.19 -7.03
CA ALA A 43 2.78 -1.92 -8.17
C ALA A 43 3.30 -3.32 -7.77
N ALA A 44 4.05 -3.39 -6.67
CA ALA A 44 4.59 -4.66 -6.16
C ALA A 44 3.48 -5.59 -5.68
N VAL A 45 2.46 -5.06 -4.98
CA VAL A 45 1.28 -5.82 -4.56
C VAL A 45 0.53 -6.37 -5.78
N ARG A 46 0.26 -5.54 -6.79
CA ARG A 46 -0.42 -5.96 -8.03
C ARG A 46 0.35 -7.08 -8.74
N ALA A 47 1.67 -6.95 -8.84
CA ALA A 47 2.51 -7.99 -9.43
C ALA A 47 2.46 -9.30 -8.62
N ALA A 48 2.60 -9.22 -7.29
CA ALA A 48 2.54 -10.39 -6.43
C ALA A 48 1.18 -11.10 -6.49
N VAL A 49 0.08 -10.35 -6.56
CA VAL A 49 -1.27 -10.91 -6.70
C VAL A 49 -1.48 -11.52 -8.09
N ALA A 50 -0.97 -10.89 -9.15
CA ALA A 50 -1.10 -11.39 -10.51
C ALA A 50 -0.33 -12.71 -10.72
N ASP A 51 0.83 -12.86 -10.08
CA ASP A 51 1.66 -14.07 -10.17
C ASP A 51 1.20 -15.18 -9.20
N ALA A 52 0.36 -14.86 -8.21
CA ALA A 52 -0.09 -15.82 -7.22
C ALA A 52 -1.12 -16.82 -7.83
N PRO A 53 -0.95 -18.14 -7.59
CA PRO A 53 -1.99 -19.10 -7.93
C PRO A 53 -3.28 -18.78 -7.13
N PRO A 54 -4.47 -19.11 -7.66
CA PRO A 54 -5.70 -18.95 -6.91
C PRO A 54 -5.63 -19.69 -5.58
N LEU A 55 -5.93 -18.99 -4.48
CA LEU A 55 -5.95 -19.60 -3.16
C LEU A 55 -6.97 -20.76 -3.12
N THR A 56 -6.66 -21.82 -2.40
CA THR A 56 -7.66 -22.84 -2.04
C THR A 56 -8.64 -22.28 -1.01
N SER A 57 -9.80 -22.91 -0.87
CA SER A 57 -10.78 -22.51 0.15
C SER A 57 -10.22 -22.62 1.57
N GLU A 58 -9.38 -23.63 1.83
CA GLU A 58 -8.68 -23.79 3.11
C GLU A 58 -7.67 -22.66 3.35
N GLN A 59 -6.87 -22.29 2.35
CA GLN A 59 -5.92 -21.18 2.46
C GLN A 59 -6.64 -19.86 2.71
N ARG A 60 -7.76 -19.59 2.02
CA ARG A 60 -8.61 -18.42 2.28
C ARG A 60 -9.13 -18.41 3.71
N ALA A 61 -9.61 -19.55 4.22
CA ALA A 61 -10.12 -19.65 5.58
C ALA A 61 -9.04 -19.36 6.63
N ARG A 62 -7.82 -19.88 6.44
CA ARG A 62 -6.68 -19.59 7.33
C ARG A 62 -6.28 -18.12 7.31
N ILE A 63 -6.20 -17.50 6.13
CA ILE A 63 -5.90 -16.07 5.98
C ILE A 63 -6.99 -15.22 6.64
N ALA A 64 -8.27 -15.56 6.42
CA ALA A 64 -9.39 -14.86 7.05
C ALA A 64 -9.34 -14.95 8.58
N ALA A 65 -8.93 -16.09 9.15
CA ALA A 65 -8.76 -16.24 10.59
C ALA A 65 -7.62 -15.36 11.15
N ILE A 66 -6.52 -15.19 10.42
CA ILE A 66 -5.39 -14.33 10.82
C ILE A 66 -5.78 -12.85 10.75
N LEU A 67 -6.52 -12.46 9.71
CA LEU A 67 -6.94 -11.08 9.48
C LEU A 67 -8.24 -10.71 10.21
N ALA A 68 -8.86 -11.66 10.91
CA ALA A 68 -10.05 -11.40 11.68
C ALA A 68 -9.74 -10.32 12.73
N PRO A 69 -10.56 -9.27 12.83
CA PRO A 69 -10.38 -8.28 13.89
C PRO A 69 -10.44 -9.01 15.24
N VAL A 70 -9.45 -8.74 16.09
CA VAL A 70 -9.51 -9.19 17.49
C VAL A 70 -10.65 -8.40 18.12
N THR A 71 -11.84 -9.02 18.19
CA THR A 71 -12.91 -8.55 19.04
C THR A 71 -12.42 -8.66 20.48
N VAL A 72 -11.85 -7.57 20.98
CA VAL A 72 -11.69 -7.37 22.42
C VAL A 72 -13.12 -7.24 22.94
N ALA A 73 -13.65 -8.33 23.49
CA ALA A 73 -14.91 -8.28 24.20
C ALA A 73 -14.73 -7.25 25.32
N SER A 74 -15.37 -6.09 25.18
CA SER A 74 -15.51 -5.10 26.25
C SER A 74 -16.42 -5.70 27.32
N GLY A 75 -15.88 -6.63 28.08
CA GLY A 75 -16.42 -7.10 29.33
C GLY A 75 -16.00 -6.15 30.44
N THR A 76 -16.99 -5.78 31.24
CA THR A 76 -16.89 -5.25 32.61
C THR A 76 -16.27 -3.86 32.79
N GLU A 77 -17.15 -2.85 32.93
CA GLU A 77 -17.12 -2.04 34.14
C GLU A 77 -18.57 -1.80 34.61
N GLU A 78 -18.89 -2.53 35.66
CA GLU A 78 -19.99 -2.33 36.60
C GLU A 78 -19.83 -0.96 37.27
N ALA A 79 -20.87 -0.13 37.24
CA ALA A 79 -20.94 1.08 38.07
C ALA A 79 -22.37 1.31 38.55
N ALA A 80 -22.59 0.84 39.80
CA ALA A 80 -23.48 1.33 40.86
C ALA A 80 -24.96 1.57 40.57
#